data_AF-A0A2E3M9Z1-F1
#
_entry.id   AF-A0A2E3M9Z1-F1
#
_cell.length_a   1.000
_cell.length_b   1.000
_cell.length_c   1.000
_cell.angle_alpha   90.00
_cell.angle_beta   90.00
_cell.angle_gamma   90.00
#
_symmetry.space_group_name_H-M   'P 1'
#
loop_
_entity.id
_entity.type
_entity.pdbx_description
1 polymer ?
#
loop_
_entity_poly.entity_id
_entity_poly.type
_entity_poly.pdbx_seq_one_letter_code
_entity_poly.pdbx_strand_id
1 'polypeptide(L)'
;MKNIILTLIITLSLNAFAQVGVNTTNPDPSAVLDVESTTSGFLPPRMTEIQMDDIFEPAEGLIVYCTDCVSNGLQSFDGVKWQSIGNITPEEDNLKIIRGNVSELGNILQGAGFTVAVGASTNIYIITFDTPFSDLPSVTFTAGDTSTLTDDNIVDIVSLTNTQVTIYTMDGTDTVVEPSWFSFIAIGPR
;
A
#
# COMPACT_ATOMS: atom_id res chain seq x y z
N MET A 1 50.83 -10.23 50.86
CA MET A 1 50.32 -10.84 49.61
C MET A 1 48.81 -11.11 49.66
N LYS A 2 48.25 -11.71 50.72
CA LYS A 2 46.78 -11.89 50.88
C LYS A 2 45.95 -10.60 50.74
N ASN A 3 46.43 -9.49 51.29
CA ASN A 3 45.67 -8.23 51.30
C ASN A 3 45.73 -7.49 49.95
N ILE A 4 46.72 -7.77 49.09
CA ILE A 4 46.85 -7.15 47.75
C ILE A 4 45.90 -7.83 46.75
N ILE A 5 45.72 -9.15 46.87
CA ILE A 5 44.75 -9.91 46.05
C ILE A 5 43.32 -9.43 46.32
N LEU A 6 43.00 -9.11 47.58
CA LEU A 6 41.68 -8.61 47.96
C LEU A 6 41.39 -7.22 47.37
N THR A 7 42.38 -6.33 47.31
CA THR A 7 42.25 -5.01 46.68
C THR A 7 42.13 -5.09 45.15
N LEU A 8 42.86 -6.02 44.51
CA LEU A 8 42.84 -6.21 43.05
C LEU A 8 41.50 -6.77 42.53
N ILE A 9 40.82 -7.59 43.34
CA ILE A 9 39.47 -8.11 43.06
C ILE A 9 38.41 -7.00 43.20
N ILE A 10 38.64 -6.02 44.08
CA ILE A 10 37.73 -4.87 44.29
C ILE A 10 37.85 -3.83 43.14
N THR A 11 38.97 -3.81 42.43
CA THR A 11 39.17 -3.00 41.21
C THR A 11 38.78 -3.71 39.92
N LEU A 12 38.20 -4.92 39.99
CA LEU A 12 37.69 -5.62 38.82
C LEU A 12 36.50 -4.83 38.27
N SER A 13 36.79 -4.02 37.26
CA SER A 13 35.92 -3.06 36.59
C SER A 13 34.56 -3.65 36.23
N LEU A 14 33.55 -3.33 37.04
CA LEU A 14 32.14 -3.48 36.67
C LEU A 14 31.86 -2.44 35.58
N ASN A 15 31.71 -2.90 34.33
CA ASN A 15 31.14 -2.07 33.28
C ASN A 15 29.66 -1.85 33.61
N ALA A 16 29.35 -0.78 34.32
CA ALA A 16 27.97 -0.35 34.52
C ALA A 16 27.52 0.40 33.25
N PHE A 17 26.65 -0.22 32.47
CA PHE A 17 26.00 0.44 31.34
C PHE A 17 24.97 1.45 31.88
N ALA A 18 25.11 2.72 31.51
CA ALA A 18 24.12 3.75 31.84
C ALA A 18 22.98 3.73 30.81
N GLN A 19 22.09 2.76 30.95
CA GLN A 19 20.86 2.65 30.17
C GLN A 19 19.68 3.21 30.97
N VAL A 20 18.80 3.98 30.31
CA VAL A 20 17.62 4.55 30.93
C VAL A 20 16.45 3.60 30.71
N GLY A 21 16.10 2.82 31.73
CA GLY A 21 14.87 2.05 31.76
C GLY A 21 13.75 2.84 32.45
N VAL A 22 12.59 2.94 31.84
CA VAL A 22 11.37 3.47 32.46
C VAL A 22 10.36 2.34 32.55
N ASN A 23 9.94 2.02 33.78
CA ASN A 23 9.05 0.89 34.09
C ASN A 23 9.57 -0.51 33.70
N THR A 24 10.86 -0.65 33.38
CA THR A 24 11.53 -1.95 33.19
C THR A 24 12.82 -2.00 34.00
N THR A 25 13.12 -3.18 34.56
CA THR A 25 14.40 -3.46 35.26
C THR A 25 15.42 -4.16 34.38
N ASN A 26 15.00 -4.60 33.19
CA ASN A 26 15.83 -5.27 32.21
C ASN A 26 15.61 -4.61 30.85
N PRO A 27 16.02 -3.33 30.69
CA PRO A 27 15.95 -2.65 29.41
C PRO A 27 16.72 -3.44 28.35
N ASP A 28 16.24 -3.38 27.11
CA ASP A 28 16.86 -4.09 25.99
C ASP A 28 18.34 -3.66 25.85
N PRO A 29 19.30 -4.60 25.73
CA PRO A 29 20.72 -4.26 25.63
C PRO A 29 21.10 -3.38 24.42
N SER A 30 20.23 -3.30 23.41
CA SER A 30 20.39 -2.44 22.24
C SER A 30 19.79 -1.03 22.41
N ALA A 31 19.10 -0.75 23.52
CA ALA A 31 18.42 0.51 23.76
C ALA A 31 19.14 1.39 24.77
N VAL A 32 19.34 2.67 24.43
CA VAL A 32 19.81 3.69 25.39
C VAL A 32 18.65 4.16 26.29
N LEU A 33 17.43 4.18 25.76
CA LEU A 33 16.18 4.44 26.47
C LEU A 33 15.20 3.31 26.14
N ASP A 34 14.71 2.61 27.16
CA ASP A 34 13.67 1.59 27.03
C ASP A 34 12.50 1.93 27.96
N VAL A 35 11.29 1.94 27.42
CA VAL A 35 10.07 2.35 28.12
C VAL A 35 9.03 1.27 27.97
N GLU A 36 8.69 0.60 29.07
CA GLU A 36 7.67 -0.44 29.07
C GLU A 36 6.37 0.06 29.72
N SER A 37 5.23 -0.13 29.06
CA SER A 37 3.93 0.13 29.66
C SER A 37 2.83 -0.60 28.92
N THR A 38 1.84 -1.10 29.66
CA THR A 38 0.61 -1.67 29.10
C THR A 38 -0.57 -0.70 29.16
N THR A 39 -0.40 0.48 29.80
CA THR A 39 -1.47 1.45 30.05
C THR A 39 -1.14 2.87 29.62
N SER A 40 0.10 3.16 29.24
CA SER A 40 0.58 4.47 28.79
C SER A 40 1.45 4.32 27.54
N GLY A 41 1.62 5.41 26.79
CA GLY A 41 2.47 5.44 25.58
C GLY A 41 3.64 6.41 25.72
N PHE A 42 4.45 6.49 24.67
CA PHE A 42 5.50 7.50 24.55
C PHE A 42 4.96 8.74 23.84
N LEU A 43 5.10 9.90 24.47
CA LEU A 43 4.77 11.20 23.87
C LEU A 43 6.08 11.91 23.49
N PRO A 44 6.52 11.88 22.21
CA PRO A 44 7.68 12.64 21.79
C PRO A 44 7.40 14.16 21.89
N PRO A 45 8.43 15.02 21.78
CA PRO A 45 8.25 16.47 21.72
C PRO A 45 7.18 16.86 20.71
N ARG A 46 6.22 17.70 21.16
CA ARG A 46 5.10 18.18 20.34
C ARG A 46 5.30 19.65 20.03
N MET A 47 5.16 20.01 18.76
CA MET A 47 5.42 21.37 18.28
C MET A 47 4.65 21.68 16.99
N THR A 48 4.58 22.95 16.63
CA THR A 48 4.05 23.37 15.33
C THR A 48 5.08 23.15 14.21
N GLU A 49 4.65 23.20 12.96
CA GLU A 49 5.51 23.12 11.78
C GLU A 49 6.61 24.19 11.82
N ILE A 50 6.23 25.43 12.14
CA ILE A 50 7.19 26.54 12.30
C ILE A 50 8.24 26.21 13.37
N GLN A 51 7.83 25.69 14.53
CA GLN A 51 8.74 25.36 15.61
C GLN A 51 9.65 24.16 15.27
N MET A 52 9.13 23.20 14.50
CA MET A 52 9.88 22.05 14.01
C MET A 52 10.94 22.45 13.00
N ASP A 53 10.60 23.33 12.06
CA ASP A 53 11.51 23.85 11.05
C ASP A 53 12.55 24.82 11.64
N ASP A 54 12.23 25.47 12.75
CA ASP A 54 13.15 26.32 13.53
C ASP A 54 14.20 25.51 14.35
N ILE A 55 14.13 24.18 14.36
CA ILE A 55 15.17 23.35 14.99
C ILE A 55 16.48 23.54 14.22
N PHE A 56 17.49 24.14 14.87
CA PHE A 56 18.81 24.33 14.29
C PHE A 56 19.56 23.00 14.15
N GLU A 57 20.00 22.67 12.93
CA GLU A 57 20.75 21.44 12.59
C GLU A 57 20.11 20.15 13.18
N PRO A 58 18.88 19.79 12.77
CA PRO A 58 18.23 18.59 13.28
C PRO A 58 19.04 17.34 12.91
N ALA A 59 19.22 16.44 13.86
CA ALA A 59 19.92 15.18 13.63
C ALA A 59 19.09 14.24 12.74
N GLU A 60 19.75 13.49 11.85
CA GLU A 60 19.11 12.39 11.13
C GLU A 60 18.49 11.40 12.12
N GLY A 61 17.23 11.02 11.89
CA GLY A 61 16.45 10.17 12.79
C GLY A 61 15.81 10.90 13.97
N LEU A 62 15.91 12.23 14.07
CA LEU A 62 15.18 13.00 15.09
C LEU A 62 13.66 12.84 14.88
N ILE A 63 12.93 12.46 15.94
CA ILE A 63 11.48 12.23 15.89
C ILE A 63 10.75 13.29 16.73
N VAL A 64 9.73 13.90 16.14
CA VAL A 64 8.81 14.84 16.80
C VAL A 64 7.37 14.54 16.41
N TYR A 65 6.41 15.10 17.15
CA TYR A 65 5.01 15.12 16.73
C TYR A 65 4.64 16.54 16.30
N CYS A 66 4.35 16.71 15.01
CA CYS A 66 3.89 17.99 14.46
C CYS A 66 2.37 18.13 14.60
N THR A 67 1.92 19.22 15.21
CA THR A 67 0.50 19.43 15.56
C THR A 67 -0.33 20.14 14.50
N ASP A 68 0.30 20.80 13.54
CA ASP A 68 -0.34 21.61 12.50
C ASP A 68 0.30 21.48 11.09
N CYS A 69 1.17 20.49 10.89
CA CYS A 69 1.68 20.14 9.55
C CYS A 69 0.54 19.66 8.65
N VAL A 70 0.71 19.76 7.31
CA VAL A 70 -0.24 19.20 6.32
C VAL A 70 -0.61 17.74 6.66
N SER A 71 0.38 16.96 7.08
CA SER A 71 0.21 15.61 7.60
C SER A 71 0.43 15.57 9.12
N ASN A 72 -0.53 16.09 9.91
CA ASN A 72 -0.49 16.08 11.38
C ASN A 72 -0.11 14.72 11.95
N GLY A 73 1.00 14.64 12.68
CA GLY A 73 1.49 13.37 13.22
C GLY A 73 2.98 13.32 13.47
N LEU A 74 3.49 12.10 13.60
CA LEU A 74 4.92 11.85 13.80
C LEU A 74 5.71 12.27 12.55
N GLN A 75 6.79 13.01 12.78
CA GLN A 75 7.75 13.40 11.75
C GLN A 75 9.13 12.87 12.15
N SER A 76 9.90 12.39 11.17
CA SER A 76 11.32 12.08 11.30
C SER A 76 12.14 12.94 10.37
N PHE A 77 13.28 13.46 10.83
CA PHE A 77 14.24 14.13 9.95
C PHE A 77 15.11 13.09 9.22
N ASP A 78 15.17 13.13 7.89
CA ASP A 78 15.95 12.18 7.06
C ASP A 78 17.40 12.62 6.81
N GLY A 79 17.86 13.67 7.50
CA GLY A 79 19.15 14.31 7.26
C GLY A 79 19.08 15.50 6.29
N VAL A 80 17.97 15.67 5.57
CA VAL A 80 17.75 16.76 4.62
C VAL A 80 16.43 17.50 4.89
N LYS A 81 15.35 16.77 5.20
CA LYS A 81 13.99 17.30 5.41
C LYS A 81 13.20 16.44 6.40
N TRP A 82 12.11 17.03 6.91
CA TRP A 82 11.13 16.31 7.71
C TRP A 82 10.26 15.40 6.84
N GLN A 83 10.00 14.18 7.32
CA GLN A 83 9.19 13.16 6.66
C GLN A 83 8.13 12.62 7.62
N SER A 84 6.89 12.49 7.15
CA SER A 84 5.81 11.96 7.96
C SER A 84 5.93 10.44 8.15
N ILE A 85 5.74 9.98 9.38
CA ILE A 85 5.76 8.58 9.76
C ILE A 85 4.31 8.12 9.96
N GLY A 86 3.90 7.08 9.23
CA GLY A 86 2.59 6.43 9.42
C GLY A 86 1.38 7.18 8.85
N ASN A 87 1.53 8.46 8.51
CA ASN A 87 0.57 9.20 7.71
C ASN A 87 1.04 9.18 6.25
N ILE A 88 0.60 8.16 5.51
CA ILE A 88 0.44 8.30 4.07
C ILE A 88 -0.82 9.14 3.93
N THR A 89 -0.68 10.47 3.93
CA THR A 89 -1.74 11.29 3.32
C THR A 89 -1.86 10.79 1.89
N PRO A 90 -3.01 10.25 1.47
CA PRO A 90 -3.20 9.98 0.06
C PRO A 90 -3.36 11.36 -0.58
N GLU A 91 -2.24 12.00 -0.92
CA GLU A 91 -2.24 13.01 -1.97
C GLU A 91 -2.58 12.34 -3.32
N GLU A 92 -2.48 11.00 -3.40
CA GLU A 92 -2.87 10.16 -4.53
C GLU A 92 -3.76 8.99 -4.06
N ASP A 93 -4.74 8.62 -4.90
CA ASP A 93 -5.61 7.46 -4.66
C ASP A 93 -4.79 6.17 -4.52
N ASN A 94 -5.17 5.29 -3.57
CA ASN A 94 -4.60 3.95 -3.45
C ASN A 94 -5.10 3.05 -4.59
N LEU A 95 -4.58 3.27 -5.80
CA LEU A 95 -5.03 2.58 -7.00
C LEU A 95 -4.59 1.12 -7.01
N LYS A 96 -5.50 0.24 -7.41
CA LYS A 96 -5.22 -1.15 -7.76
C LYS A 96 -5.55 -1.40 -9.22
N ILE A 97 -4.77 -2.28 -9.83
CA ILE A 97 -4.94 -2.70 -11.21
C ILE A 97 -5.40 -4.16 -11.21
N ILE A 98 -6.48 -4.43 -11.94
CA ILE A 98 -6.91 -5.77 -12.32
C ILE A 98 -6.80 -5.85 -13.84
N ARG A 99 -6.26 -6.94 -14.35
CA ARG A 99 -6.16 -7.18 -15.80
C ARG A 99 -6.44 -8.63 -16.11
N GLY A 100 -6.97 -8.89 -17.29
CA GLY A 100 -7.25 -10.25 -17.72
C GLY A 100 -7.41 -10.40 -19.22
N ASN A 101 -7.22 -11.63 -19.67
CA ASN A 101 -7.50 -12.07 -21.04
C ASN A 101 -8.62 -13.12 -20.96
N VAL A 102 -9.65 -12.96 -21.77
CA VAL A 102 -10.87 -13.76 -21.73
C VAL A 102 -11.14 -14.30 -23.13
N SER A 103 -11.39 -15.61 -23.24
CA SER A 103 -11.76 -16.27 -24.50
C SER A 103 -13.17 -15.87 -24.96
N GLU A 104 -13.51 -16.13 -26.21
CA GLU A 104 -14.87 -16.02 -26.77
C GLU A 104 -15.94 -16.77 -25.95
N LEU A 105 -15.57 -17.84 -25.25
CA LEU A 105 -16.48 -18.62 -24.40
C LEU A 105 -16.56 -18.12 -22.94
N GLY A 106 -15.91 -16.99 -22.62
CA GLY A 106 -15.86 -16.43 -21.27
C GLY A 106 -14.86 -17.08 -20.32
N ASN A 107 -14.04 -18.04 -20.78
CA ASN A 107 -12.98 -18.61 -19.95
C ASN A 107 -11.87 -17.60 -19.70
N ILE A 108 -11.38 -17.54 -18.45
CA ILE A 108 -10.23 -16.73 -18.06
C ILE A 108 -8.96 -17.44 -18.56
N LEU A 109 -8.28 -16.83 -19.52
CA LEU A 109 -7.02 -17.34 -20.08
C LEU A 109 -5.80 -16.81 -19.33
N GLN A 110 -5.91 -15.59 -18.79
CA GLN A 110 -4.88 -14.94 -17.99
C GLN A 110 -5.50 -13.94 -17.01
N GLY A 111 -4.90 -13.78 -15.84
CA GLY A 111 -5.33 -12.84 -14.81
C GLY A 111 -5.96 -13.54 -13.60
N ALA A 112 -6.19 -12.76 -12.54
CA ALA A 112 -6.83 -13.20 -11.29
C ALA A 112 -7.49 -11.98 -10.61
N GLY A 113 -8.32 -12.22 -9.60
CA GLY A 113 -9.04 -11.16 -8.88
C GLY A 113 -10.35 -10.74 -9.55
N PHE A 114 -10.86 -11.56 -10.46
CA PHE A 114 -12.14 -11.40 -11.12
C PHE A 114 -12.70 -12.76 -11.57
N THR A 115 -14.00 -12.79 -11.78
CA THR A 115 -14.74 -13.89 -12.42
C THR A 115 -15.44 -13.39 -13.68
N VAL A 116 -15.76 -14.29 -14.61
CA VAL A 116 -16.49 -13.96 -15.83
C VAL A 116 -17.72 -14.85 -15.93
N ALA A 117 -18.88 -14.24 -16.17
CA ALA A 117 -20.09 -14.93 -16.56
C ALA A 117 -20.48 -14.50 -17.97
N VAL A 118 -20.95 -15.45 -18.79
CA VAL A 118 -21.49 -15.17 -20.13
C VAL A 118 -23.01 -15.07 -20.00
N GLY A 119 -23.59 -14.01 -20.56
CA GLY A 119 -25.03 -13.78 -20.58
C GLY A 119 -25.80 -14.79 -21.42
N ALA A 120 -27.13 -14.67 -21.44
CA ALA A 120 -27.99 -15.59 -22.21
C ALA A 120 -27.72 -15.57 -23.73
N SER A 121 -27.06 -14.53 -24.23
CA SER A 121 -26.46 -14.47 -25.56
C SER A 121 -24.95 -14.58 -25.38
N THR A 122 -24.30 -15.44 -26.16
CA THR A 122 -22.89 -15.87 -25.99
C THR A 122 -21.84 -14.75 -26.12
N ASN A 123 -22.27 -13.54 -26.43
CA ASN A 123 -21.47 -12.35 -26.70
C ASN A 123 -21.52 -11.30 -25.58
N ILE A 124 -22.33 -11.49 -24.53
CA ILE A 124 -22.40 -10.58 -23.38
C ILE A 124 -21.54 -11.17 -22.27
N TYR A 125 -20.59 -10.38 -21.75
CA TYR A 125 -19.70 -10.81 -20.67
C TYR A 125 -19.87 -9.91 -19.46
N ILE A 126 -20.06 -10.53 -18.29
CA ILE A 126 -20.13 -9.88 -17.00
C ILE A 126 -18.83 -10.23 -16.26
N ILE A 127 -17.97 -9.24 -16.09
CA ILE A 127 -16.71 -9.36 -15.37
C ILE A 127 -16.93 -8.82 -13.97
N THR A 128 -16.90 -9.70 -12.97
CA THR A 128 -17.10 -9.34 -11.56
C THR A 128 -15.76 -9.32 -10.84
N PHE A 129 -15.43 -8.22 -10.17
CA PHE A 129 -14.21 -8.11 -9.38
C PHE A 129 -14.39 -8.84 -8.05
N ASP A 130 -13.48 -9.77 -7.71
CA ASP A 130 -13.58 -10.58 -6.48
C ASP A 130 -13.60 -9.72 -5.22
N THR A 131 -12.89 -8.58 -5.27
CA THR A 131 -12.95 -7.50 -4.29
C THR A 131 -13.44 -6.24 -5.00
N PRO A 132 -14.55 -5.62 -4.59
CA PRO A 132 -15.00 -4.36 -5.20
C PRO A 132 -13.94 -3.26 -5.11
N PHE A 133 -13.95 -2.34 -6.07
CA PHE A 133 -13.29 -1.05 -5.91
C PHE A 133 -14.06 -0.19 -4.90
N SER A 134 -13.34 0.70 -4.22
CA SER A 134 -13.93 1.61 -3.22
C SER A 134 -14.72 2.75 -3.89
N ASP A 135 -14.42 3.06 -5.15
CA ASP A 135 -15.17 3.95 -6.04
C ASP A 135 -15.21 3.38 -7.48
N LEU A 136 -15.89 4.05 -8.41
CA LEU A 136 -16.01 3.65 -9.81
C LEU A 136 -14.62 3.57 -10.48
N PRO A 137 -14.18 2.39 -10.96
CA PRO A 137 -12.88 2.27 -11.62
C PRO A 137 -12.93 2.83 -13.05
N SER A 138 -11.76 3.15 -13.60
CA SER A 138 -11.57 3.31 -15.04
C SER A 138 -11.28 1.94 -15.67
N VAL A 139 -11.87 1.68 -16.84
CA VAL A 139 -11.66 0.42 -17.57
C VAL A 139 -11.27 0.70 -19.02
N THR A 140 -10.39 -0.13 -19.55
CA THR A 140 -10.09 -0.17 -20.98
C THR A 140 -10.10 -1.61 -21.45
N PHE A 141 -10.52 -1.80 -22.70
CA PHE A 141 -10.62 -3.10 -23.35
C PHE A 141 -9.84 -3.07 -24.64
N THR A 142 -9.28 -4.22 -25.00
CA THR A 142 -8.70 -4.47 -26.31
C THR A 142 -9.36 -5.71 -26.86
N ALA A 143 -10.14 -5.52 -27.92
CA ALA A 143 -10.66 -6.61 -28.73
C ALA A 143 -9.53 -7.24 -29.55
N GLY A 144 -9.61 -8.53 -29.85
CA GLY A 144 -8.66 -9.18 -30.75
C GLY A 144 -9.03 -10.61 -31.08
N ASP A 145 -8.38 -11.15 -32.11
CA ASP A 145 -8.36 -12.57 -32.43
C ASP A 145 -6.95 -13.10 -32.14
N THR A 146 -6.86 -14.31 -31.57
CA THR A 146 -5.58 -14.99 -31.31
C THR A 146 -5.11 -15.85 -32.48
N SER A 147 -5.92 -15.98 -33.54
CA SER A 147 -5.70 -16.97 -34.59
C SER A 147 -5.66 -16.46 -36.03
N THR A 148 -6.30 -15.34 -36.41
CA THR A 148 -6.25 -14.81 -37.78
C THR A 148 -6.51 -13.29 -37.88
N LEU A 149 -5.68 -12.56 -38.63
CA LEU A 149 -5.71 -11.09 -38.77
C LEU A 149 -6.85 -10.54 -39.65
N THR A 150 -8.06 -11.10 -39.57
CA THR A 150 -9.20 -10.66 -40.40
C THR A 150 -10.40 -10.14 -39.63
N ASP A 151 -10.44 -10.35 -38.32
CA ASP A 151 -11.53 -9.84 -37.47
C ASP A 151 -11.24 -8.42 -36.99
N ASP A 152 -12.20 -7.52 -37.18
CA ASP A 152 -12.20 -6.15 -36.71
C ASP A 152 -13.10 -5.99 -35.47
N ASN A 153 -13.03 -6.99 -34.58
CA ASN A 153 -13.86 -7.06 -33.39
C ASN A 153 -13.81 -5.79 -32.55
N ILE A 154 -14.96 -5.40 -32.01
CA ILE A 154 -15.14 -4.27 -31.10
C ILE A 154 -15.64 -4.81 -29.76
N VAL A 155 -15.20 -4.15 -28.67
CA VAL A 155 -15.77 -4.31 -27.33
C VAL A 155 -16.53 -3.04 -27.00
N ASP A 156 -17.81 -3.17 -26.66
CA ASP A 156 -18.62 -2.05 -26.18
C ASP A 156 -19.05 -2.29 -24.72
N ILE A 157 -19.02 -1.23 -23.92
CA ILE A 157 -19.28 -1.27 -22.49
C ILE A 157 -20.77 -0.97 -22.26
N VAL A 158 -21.50 -1.99 -21.80
CA VAL A 158 -22.93 -1.87 -21.48
C VAL A 158 -23.13 -1.15 -20.16
N SER A 159 -22.35 -1.53 -19.13
CA SER A 159 -22.45 -0.95 -17.80
C SER A 159 -21.16 -1.13 -17.01
N LEU A 160 -20.90 -0.19 -16.10
CA LEU A 160 -19.76 -0.21 -15.20
C LEU A 160 -20.19 0.20 -13.80
N THR A 161 -19.82 -0.61 -12.81
CA THR A 161 -19.96 -0.32 -11.38
C THR A 161 -18.63 -0.56 -10.68
N ASN A 162 -18.57 -0.28 -9.38
CA ASN A 162 -17.40 -0.61 -8.56
C ASN A 162 -17.23 -2.12 -8.30
N THR A 163 -18.25 -2.93 -8.57
CA THR A 163 -18.22 -4.40 -8.39
C THR A 163 -18.01 -5.16 -9.69
N GLN A 164 -18.42 -4.61 -10.83
CA GLN A 164 -18.40 -5.33 -12.10
C GLN A 164 -18.40 -4.40 -13.32
N VAL A 165 -18.05 -4.96 -14.46
CA VAL A 165 -18.25 -4.37 -15.78
C VAL A 165 -18.97 -5.36 -16.68
N THR A 166 -19.97 -4.88 -17.41
CA THR A 166 -20.69 -5.66 -18.42
C THR A 166 -20.31 -5.13 -19.79
N ILE A 167 -19.88 -6.01 -20.67
CA ILE A 167 -19.53 -5.68 -22.05
C ILE A 167 -20.29 -6.59 -23.02
N TYR A 168 -20.24 -6.23 -24.29
CA TYR A 168 -20.51 -7.15 -25.38
C TYR A 168 -19.50 -6.99 -26.50
N THR A 169 -19.28 -8.07 -27.24
CA THR A 169 -18.44 -8.10 -28.43
C THR A 169 -19.28 -8.16 -29.71
N MET A 170 -18.76 -7.58 -30.79
CA MET A 170 -19.36 -7.58 -32.13
C MET A 170 -18.28 -7.49 -33.20
N ASP A 171 -18.65 -7.87 -34.42
CA ASP A 171 -17.92 -7.57 -35.65
C ASP A 171 -17.91 -6.04 -35.88
N GLY A 172 -16.80 -5.49 -36.37
CA GLY A 172 -16.64 -4.05 -36.60
C GLY A 172 -17.25 -3.55 -37.90
N THR A 173 -17.54 -4.46 -38.85
CA THR A 173 -18.06 -4.13 -40.18
C THR A 173 -19.54 -4.36 -40.37
N ASP A 174 -20.15 -5.26 -39.60
CA ASP A 174 -21.58 -5.49 -39.61
C ASP A 174 -22.07 -5.50 -38.15
N THR A 175 -23.27 -4.98 -37.90
CA THR A 175 -23.88 -4.93 -36.54
C THR A 175 -24.19 -6.32 -35.95
N VAL A 176 -23.58 -7.36 -36.51
CA VAL A 176 -23.66 -8.74 -36.11
C VAL A 176 -22.86 -8.90 -34.83
N VAL A 177 -23.60 -9.31 -33.83
CA VAL A 177 -23.08 -9.63 -32.53
C VAL A 177 -22.36 -10.98 -32.60
N GLU A 178 -21.07 -10.98 -32.26
CA GLU A 178 -20.19 -12.15 -32.34
C GLU A 178 -19.42 -12.33 -31.02
N PRO A 179 -19.38 -13.53 -30.43
CA PRO A 179 -18.50 -13.84 -29.31
C PRO A 179 -17.03 -13.73 -29.73
N SER A 180 -16.25 -12.93 -29.02
CA SER A 180 -14.84 -12.70 -29.38
C SER A 180 -13.93 -12.75 -28.17
N TRP A 181 -12.65 -13.03 -28.41
CA TRP A 181 -11.62 -12.83 -27.40
C TRP A 181 -11.44 -11.35 -27.07
N PHE A 182 -11.11 -11.05 -25.82
CA PHE A 182 -10.71 -9.70 -25.41
C PHE A 182 -9.72 -9.73 -24.24
N SER A 183 -9.00 -8.62 -24.07
CA SER A 183 -8.29 -8.31 -22.84
C SER A 183 -8.79 -7.01 -22.23
N PHE A 184 -8.59 -6.84 -20.93
CA PHE A 184 -9.00 -5.63 -20.23
C PHE A 184 -8.01 -5.24 -19.13
N ILE A 185 -8.06 -3.96 -18.77
CA ILE A 185 -7.43 -3.39 -17.58
C ILE A 185 -8.49 -2.57 -16.86
N ALA A 186 -8.68 -2.81 -15.57
CA ALA A 186 -9.47 -2.00 -14.66
C ALA A 186 -8.55 -1.38 -13.60
N ILE A 187 -8.65 -0.07 -13.40
CA ILE A 187 -7.85 0.70 -12.44
C ILE A 187 -8.77 1.54 -11.59
N GLY A 188 -8.64 1.45 -10.27
CA GLY A 188 -9.45 2.27 -9.37
C GLY A 188 -8.96 2.18 -7.92
N PRO A 189 -9.43 3.07 -7.05
CA PRO A 189 -9.08 3.03 -5.63
C PRO A 189 -9.60 1.75 -4.99
N ARG A 190 -8.78 1.14 -4.14
CA ARG A 190 -9.20 0.06 -3.24
C ARG A 190 -8.81 0.37 -1.82
#